data_AF-A0AA88GJV7-F1
#
_entry.id   AF-A0AA88GJV7-F1
#
_cell.length_a   1.000
_cell.length_b   1.000
_cell.length_c   1.000
_cell.angle_alpha   90.00
_cell.angle_beta   90.00
_cell.angle_gamma   90.00
#
_symmetry.space_group_name_H-M   'P 1'
#
loop_
_entity.id
_entity.type
_entity.pdbx_description
1 polymer ?
#
loop_
_entity_poly.entity_id
_entity_poly.type
_entity_poly.pdbx_seq_one_letter_code
_entity_poly.pdbx_strand_id
1 'polypeptide(L)'
;MHTKVVPVVDDSSRHDGSSASSMAHRSTKDEQQDLLNDLDENGSCGGVIKEKKPVKLEGFFSMRVVIIMLIIVLLLTCSIFIWLASFIGSNQAMTEVTNSLIEQVGHKITVFLRGEISPCAELAWTIAHDFNMGLIPRKPPLEYLFRKNSIFRPSSLGIFFPNEIYTYFNLTIFPNGVPTQQFTIYIKPKDYVGVEHWYANVTDGSLMGLVMNQTTLFNITSLAYWVTSFKYFDSLNLDGVYGDPYVVVNSTACIYYSVKLFDPVLLAQNNTKKVIGISKVNLSLLNIERYLSQLSILGKGYVLVSESNDLVIGGSINTTALNRISRVSLYELTDRNAGLLMKDIKDRYESMHSTPYSFQISSLGVDYRISRLPFTLENIQWNVFLIVYSEDVSRTTTINTGISIGVAAVVIVLGLMTSVVIGYLITQPLRYLERQFMQIKKFDLDKVHFTSSRFKEIDAIYEDLHDMVVWLNEFKSFLPEAIFNQLRNMEQDSNTLQVTSKINQQGSSFASNQHHDHNKDAHHGELESCTGSKNSTHNLSSLSGSHKSKQQEMGGLFKLGLFEKDTSVVNVKLIGMCQHDYFRNY
;
A
#
# COMPACT_ATOMS: atom_id res chain seq x y z
N MET A 1 35.73 22.96 -27.67
CA MET A 1 36.03 22.55 -26.28
C MET A 1 36.00 21.03 -26.23
N HIS A 2 37.14 20.40 -26.01
CA HIS A 2 37.29 18.94 -25.96
C HIS A 2 36.98 18.42 -24.56
N THR A 3 35.93 17.62 -24.43
CA THR A 3 35.64 16.84 -23.21
C THR A 3 36.18 15.43 -23.37
N LYS A 4 37.16 15.13 -22.52
CA LYS A 4 37.94 13.90 -22.43
C LYS A 4 37.14 12.88 -21.63
N VAL A 5 36.82 11.74 -22.23
CA VAL A 5 36.16 10.60 -21.59
C VAL A 5 37.19 9.86 -20.73
N VAL A 6 36.87 9.68 -19.45
CA VAL A 6 37.65 8.87 -18.49
C VAL A 6 36.99 7.49 -18.37
N PRO A 7 37.72 6.39 -18.52
CA PRO A 7 37.18 5.06 -18.29
C PRO A 7 37.22 4.70 -16.79
N VAL A 8 36.14 4.06 -16.33
CA VAL A 8 36.04 3.43 -15.00
C VAL A 8 36.79 2.09 -15.06
N VAL A 9 37.77 1.94 -14.17
CA VAL A 9 38.58 0.73 -13.97
C VAL A 9 37.87 -0.15 -12.95
N ASP A 10 37.58 -1.40 -13.35
CA ASP A 10 37.17 -2.49 -12.46
C ASP A 10 38.42 -3.01 -11.74
N ASP A 11 38.49 -2.77 -10.44
CA ASP A 11 39.62 -3.19 -9.62
C ASP A 11 39.29 -4.50 -8.89
N SER A 12 39.89 -5.56 -9.41
CA SER A 12 40.02 -6.84 -8.72
C SER A 12 41.12 -6.73 -7.66
N SER A 13 40.79 -6.93 -6.38
CA SER A 13 41.81 -7.22 -5.38
C SER A 13 41.34 -8.28 -4.38
N ARG A 14 41.95 -9.46 -4.55
CA ARG A 14 42.20 -10.45 -3.50
C ARG A 14 42.83 -9.78 -2.27
N HIS A 15 42.45 -10.20 -1.08
CA HIS A 15 43.39 -10.35 0.02
C HIS A 15 43.00 -11.49 0.95
N ASP A 16 43.92 -12.44 1.07
CA ASP A 16 43.99 -13.48 2.09
C ASP A 16 44.14 -12.89 3.49
N GLY A 17 43.60 -13.60 4.49
CA GLY A 17 43.76 -13.25 5.89
C GLY A 17 43.20 -14.33 6.82
N SER A 18 44.00 -15.37 7.05
CA SER A 18 43.77 -16.47 7.99
C SER A 18 43.50 -15.97 9.42
N SER A 19 42.59 -16.63 10.16
CA SER A 19 42.74 -16.85 11.60
C SER A 19 41.85 -18.02 12.04
N ALA A 20 42.50 -19.00 12.67
CA ALA A 20 41.94 -20.24 13.16
C ALA A 20 41.06 -20.03 14.40
N SER A 21 39.97 -20.81 14.50
CA SER A 21 39.41 -21.19 15.80
C SER A 21 38.84 -22.60 15.71
N SER A 22 39.61 -23.51 16.30
CA SER A 22 39.27 -24.86 16.72
C SER A 22 37.93 -24.94 17.44
N MET A 23 37.05 -25.88 17.05
CA MET A 23 36.12 -26.49 17.99
C MET A 23 35.76 -27.92 17.57
N ALA A 24 35.75 -28.78 18.59
CA ALA A 24 35.99 -30.21 18.51
C ALA A 24 34.81 -31.04 18.01
N HIS A 25 35.12 -31.99 17.13
CA HIS A 25 34.30 -33.15 16.82
C HIS A 25 34.31 -34.10 18.02
N ARG A 26 33.20 -34.18 18.77
CA ARG A 26 33.03 -35.14 19.87
C ARG A 26 32.28 -36.37 19.36
N SER A 27 33.00 -37.50 19.39
CA SER A 27 32.59 -38.84 19.01
C SER A 27 31.46 -39.36 19.91
N THR A 28 30.28 -39.58 19.33
CA THR A 28 29.20 -40.38 19.94
C THR A 28 29.44 -41.86 19.60
N LYS A 29 30.27 -42.54 20.41
CA LYS A 29 30.49 -43.98 20.32
C LYS A 29 30.33 -44.77 21.63
N ASP A 30 30.02 -44.13 22.75
CA ASP A 30 30.06 -44.82 24.06
C ASP A 30 28.69 -45.07 24.71
N GLU A 31 27.55 -44.69 24.10
CA GLU A 31 26.23 -44.85 24.72
C GLU A 31 25.49 -46.14 24.30
N GLN A 32 26.11 -47.01 23.49
CA GLN A 32 25.50 -48.26 23.01
C GLN A 32 26.03 -49.52 23.71
N GLN A 33 26.92 -49.37 24.70
CA GLN A 33 27.57 -50.49 25.38
C GLN A 33 27.06 -50.76 26.81
N ASP A 34 26.33 -49.81 27.42
CA ASP A 34 25.80 -49.95 28.79
C ASP A 34 24.37 -50.50 28.89
N LEU A 35 23.67 -50.72 27.76
CA LEU A 35 22.32 -51.32 27.76
C LEU A 35 22.30 -52.84 27.58
N LEU A 36 23.48 -53.47 27.51
CA LEU A 36 23.64 -54.92 27.29
C LEU A 36 24.09 -55.70 28.54
N ASN A 37 24.33 -55.03 29.68
CA ASN A 37 24.80 -55.68 30.90
C ASN A 37 23.75 -55.88 32.01
N ASP A 38 22.49 -55.47 31.81
CA ASP A 38 21.42 -55.59 32.83
C ASP A 38 20.48 -56.79 32.61
N LEU A 39 20.87 -57.76 31.77
CA LEU A 39 20.03 -58.94 31.44
C LEU A 39 20.43 -60.25 32.14
N ASP A 40 21.48 -60.26 32.96
CA ASP A 40 21.87 -61.47 33.69
C ASP A 40 22.00 -61.19 35.19
N GLU A 41 20.87 -61.04 35.90
CA GLU A 41 20.83 -61.53 37.28
C GLU A 41 19.41 -61.80 37.80
N ASN A 42 19.27 -63.02 38.32
CA ASN A 42 18.26 -63.48 39.26
C ASN A 42 16.88 -63.87 38.73
N GLY A 43 16.85 -65.10 38.23
CA GLY A 43 15.73 -66.00 38.47
C GLY A 43 15.48 -66.19 39.97
N SER A 44 14.35 -65.67 40.43
CA SER A 44 13.66 -66.16 41.62
C SER A 44 12.17 -65.96 41.39
N CYS A 45 11.49 -67.09 41.17
CA CYS A 45 10.04 -67.17 41.03
C CYS A 45 9.37 -66.76 42.34
N GLY A 46 9.04 -65.49 42.44
CA GLY A 46 8.15 -64.92 43.44
C GLY A 46 7.68 -63.58 42.90
N GLY A 47 6.55 -63.59 42.17
CA GLY A 47 5.98 -62.41 41.53
C GLY A 47 5.53 -61.36 42.54
N VAL A 48 6.48 -60.58 43.07
CA VAL A 48 6.18 -59.38 43.86
C VAL A 48 5.75 -58.30 42.87
N ILE A 49 4.44 -58.04 42.84
CA ILE A 49 3.83 -56.97 42.06
C ILE A 49 4.50 -55.66 42.51
N LYS A 50 5.35 -55.07 41.65
CA LYS A 50 5.98 -53.78 41.93
C LYS A 50 4.89 -52.73 42.11
N GLU A 51 4.84 -52.12 43.30
CA GLU A 51 3.90 -51.04 43.58
C GLU A 51 4.09 -49.90 42.57
N LYS A 52 2.97 -49.45 41.98
CA LYS A 52 2.95 -48.38 40.99
C LYS A 52 3.46 -47.10 41.65
N LYS A 53 4.61 -46.59 41.21
CA LYS A 53 5.13 -45.30 41.70
C LYS A 53 4.08 -44.20 41.45
N PRO A 54 3.64 -43.47 42.49
CA PRO A 54 2.67 -42.40 42.32
C PRO A 54 3.29 -41.29 41.48
N VAL A 55 2.68 -40.99 40.34
CA VAL A 55 3.09 -39.85 39.51
C VAL A 55 2.51 -38.61 40.18
N LYS A 56 3.38 -37.69 40.66
CA LYS A 56 3.00 -36.51 41.46
C LYS A 56 2.06 -35.50 40.75
N LEU A 57 1.61 -35.80 39.53
CA LEU A 57 0.73 -34.98 38.70
C LEU A 57 -0.47 -35.78 38.13
N GLU A 58 -0.80 -36.92 38.74
CA GLU A 58 -2.06 -37.65 38.47
C GLU A 58 -3.25 -36.82 38.97
N GLY A 59 -3.83 -35.97 38.11
CA GLY A 59 -5.13 -35.38 38.38
C GLY A 59 -5.47 -34.09 37.64
N PHE A 60 -4.48 -33.30 37.22
CA PHE A 60 -4.78 -31.96 36.69
C PHE A 60 -5.12 -31.89 35.19
N PHE A 61 -4.70 -32.88 34.40
CA PHE A 61 -4.93 -32.85 32.94
C PHE A 61 -5.50 -34.18 32.43
N SER A 62 -6.80 -34.18 32.14
CA SER A 62 -7.39 -35.23 31.29
C SER A 62 -6.78 -35.13 29.89
N MET A 63 -6.48 -36.26 29.23
CA MET A 63 -6.00 -36.32 27.84
C MET A 63 -6.85 -35.44 26.89
N ARG A 64 -8.16 -35.35 27.15
CA ARG A 64 -9.09 -34.48 26.43
C ARG A 64 -8.71 -33.00 26.51
N VAL A 65 -8.32 -32.53 27.69
CA VAL A 65 -7.92 -31.14 27.93
C VAL A 65 -6.61 -30.84 27.21
N VAL A 66 -5.67 -31.78 27.20
CA VAL A 66 -4.38 -31.62 26.52
C VAL A 66 -4.57 -31.53 25.00
N ILE A 67 -5.35 -32.44 24.40
CA ILE A 67 -5.63 -32.43 22.96
C ILE A 67 -6.36 -31.13 22.57
N ILE A 68 -7.39 -30.75 23.33
CA ILE A 68 -8.13 -29.51 23.07
C ILE A 68 -7.20 -28.29 23.19
N MET A 69 -6.38 -28.20 24.24
CA MET A 69 -5.42 -27.10 24.42
C MET A 69 -4.42 -27.02 23.28
N LEU A 70 -3.88 -28.15 22.81
CA LEU A 70 -2.93 -28.16 21.70
C LEU A 70 -3.58 -27.67 20.40
N ILE A 71 -4.80 -28.12 20.10
CA ILE A 71 -5.57 -27.63 18.94
C ILE A 71 -5.87 -26.13 19.07
N ILE A 72 -6.23 -25.66 20.27
CA ILE A 72 -6.50 -24.23 20.51
C ILE A 72 -5.26 -23.38 20.27
N VAL A 73 -4.11 -23.78 20.82
CA VAL A 73 -2.84 -23.07 20.64
C VAL A 73 -2.43 -23.05 19.16
N LEU A 74 -2.59 -24.17 18.45
CA LEU A 74 -2.33 -24.25 17.01
C LEU A 74 -3.26 -23.32 16.21
N LEU A 75 -4.55 -23.29 16.53
CA LEU A 75 -5.51 -22.41 15.85
C LEU A 75 -5.23 -20.93 16.10
N LEU A 76 -4.91 -20.56 17.35
CA LEU A 76 -4.58 -19.19 17.71
C LEU A 76 -3.30 -18.72 17.02
N THR A 77 -2.24 -19.52 17.05
CA THR A 77 -0.97 -19.20 16.37
C THR A 77 -1.16 -19.02 14.87
N CYS A 78 -1.84 -19.96 14.20
CA CYS A 78 -2.18 -19.85 12.78
C CYS A 78 -3.00 -18.58 12.48
N SER A 79 -3.98 -18.26 13.32
CA SER A 79 -4.82 -17.07 13.16
C SER A 79 -4.00 -15.77 13.24
N ILE A 80 -3.09 -15.68 14.22
CA ILE A 80 -2.19 -14.53 14.38
C ILE A 80 -1.26 -14.37 13.17
N PHE A 81 -0.68 -15.46 12.67
CA PHE A 81 0.19 -15.41 11.49
C PHE A 81 -0.57 -14.99 10.23
N ILE A 82 -1.77 -15.52 10.01
CA ILE A 82 -2.61 -15.11 8.88
C ILE A 82 -2.97 -13.63 8.97
N TRP A 83 -3.35 -13.16 10.16
CA TRP A 83 -3.65 -11.76 10.39
C TRP A 83 -2.43 -10.86 10.13
N LEU A 84 -1.26 -11.23 10.66
CA LEU A 84 -0.02 -10.47 10.47
C LEU A 84 0.38 -10.41 8.99
N ALA A 85 0.33 -11.54 8.29
CA ALA A 85 0.63 -11.60 6.86
C ALA A 85 -0.35 -10.75 6.04
N SER A 86 -1.64 -10.80 6.36
CA SER A 86 -2.67 -9.97 5.75
C SER A 86 -2.43 -8.47 6.01
N PHE A 87 -2.07 -8.10 7.23
CA PHE A 87 -1.78 -6.72 7.61
C PHE A 87 -0.57 -6.16 6.87
N ILE A 88 0.54 -6.89 6.84
CA ILE A 88 1.76 -6.48 6.13
C ILE A 88 1.48 -6.38 4.62
N GLY A 89 0.84 -7.39 4.04
CA GLY A 89 0.49 -7.40 2.62
C GLY A 89 -0.44 -6.25 2.23
N SER A 90 -1.47 -5.96 3.05
CA SER A 90 -2.38 -4.84 2.80
C SER A 90 -1.66 -3.48 2.92
N ASN A 91 -0.73 -3.31 3.85
CA ASN A 91 0.03 -2.06 3.99
C ASN A 91 0.96 -1.81 2.80
N GLN A 92 1.66 -2.85 2.34
CA GLN A 92 2.52 -2.78 1.17
C GLN A 92 1.70 -2.46 -0.08
N ALA A 93 0.63 -3.24 -0.33
CA ALA A 93 -0.25 -3.02 -1.47
C ALA A 93 -0.87 -1.61 -1.44
N MET A 94 -1.29 -1.13 -0.27
CA MET A 94 -1.88 0.21 -0.16
C MET A 94 -0.86 1.32 -0.43
N THR A 95 0.37 1.16 0.05
CA THR A 95 1.46 2.11 -0.22
C THR A 95 1.79 2.14 -1.71
N GLU A 96 1.86 0.97 -2.35
CA GLU A 96 2.09 0.85 -3.79
C GLU A 96 0.97 1.48 -4.62
N VAL A 97 -0.29 1.17 -4.31
CA VAL A 97 -1.46 1.76 -4.97
C VAL A 97 -1.49 3.28 -4.77
N THR A 98 -1.18 3.77 -3.57
CA THR A 98 -1.11 5.22 -3.29
C THR A 98 -0.03 5.89 -4.12
N ASN A 99 1.17 5.31 -4.20
CA ASN A 99 2.25 5.83 -5.03
C ASN A 99 1.89 5.82 -6.51
N SER A 100 1.31 4.73 -7.00
CA SER A 100 0.87 4.59 -8.40
C SER A 100 -0.21 5.61 -8.74
N LEU A 101 -1.18 5.83 -7.84
CA LEU A 101 -2.22 6.85 -8.02
C LEU A 101 -1.63 8.26 -8.08
N ILE A 102 -0.71 8.58 -7.15
CA ILE A 102 -0.01 9.87 -7.13
C ILE A 102 0.78 10.08 -8.44
N GLU A 103 1.50 9.07 -8.91
CA GLU A 103 2.26 9.12 -10.16
C GLU A 103 1.34 9.33 -11.38
N GLN A 104 0.23 8.59 -11.46
CA GLN A 104 -0.73 8.75 -12.55
C GLN A 104 -1.41 10.12 -12.55
N VAL A 105 -1.80 10.64 -11.39
CA VAL A 105 -2.37 11.99 -11.27
C VAL A 105 -1.31 13.03 -11.64
N GLY A 106 -0.08 12.88 -11.16
CA GLY A 106 1.06 13.72 -11.53
C GLY A 106 1.29 13.76 -13.03
N HIS A 107 1.30 12.60 -13.69
CA HIS A 107 1.43 12.50 -15.14
C HIS A 107 0.26 13.16 -15.90
N LYS A 108 -0.98 12.98 -15.43
CA LYS A 108 -2.15 13.64 -16.04
C LYS A 108 -2.04 15.17 -15.94
N ILE A 109 -1.58 15.69 -14.79
CA ILE A 109 -1.34 17.12 -14.61
C ILE A 109 -0.26 17.62 -15.57
N THR A 110 0.87 16.94 -15.68
CA THR A 110 1.96 17.39 -16.57
C THR A 110 1.56 17.34 -18.04
N VAL A 111 0.80 16.32 -18.46
CA VAL A 111 0.22 16.24 -19.81
C VAL A 111 -0.76 17.38 -20.05
N PHE A 112 -1.65 17.67 -19.10
CA PHE A 112 -2.59 18.79 -19.20
C PHE A 112 -1.85 20.14 -19.30
N LEU A 113 -0.90 20.41 -18.40
CA LEU A 113 -0.11 21.64 -18.41
C LEU A 113 0.60 21.81 -19.75
N ARG A 114 1.21 20.75 -20.30
CA ARG A 114 1.82 20.79 -21.63
C ARG A 114 0.79 21.06 -22.73
N GLY A 115 -0.37 20.40 -22.67
CA GLY A 115 -1.47 20.56 -23.62
C GLY A 115 -2.06 21.97 -23.65
N GLU A 116 -2.10 22.67 -22.52
CA GLU A 116 -2.57 24.05 -22.44
C GLU A 116 -1.49 25.07 -22.86
N ILE A 117 -0.24 24.84 -22.47
CA ILE A 117 0.84 25.83 -22.62
C ILE A 117 1.54 25.77 -23.98
N SER A 118 1.73 24.57 -24.54
CA SER A 118 2.44 24.36 -25.81
C SER A 118 1.76 25.01 -27.03
N PRO A 119 0.42 24.94 -27.20
CA PRO A 119 -0.23 25.55 -28.36
C PRO A 119 -0.04 27.07 -28.45
N CYS A 120 0.17 27.74 -27.32
CA CYS A 120 0.44 29.18 -27.29
C CYS A 120 1.80 29.51 -27.93
N ALA A 121 2.81 28.65 -27.74
CA ALA A 121 4.11 28.81 -28.37
C ALA A 121 4.01 28.59 -29.89
N GLU A 122 3.37 27.50 -30.31
CA GLU A 122 3.16 27.20 -31.74
C GLU A 122 2.40 28.32 -32.46
N LEU A 123 1.39 28.88 -31.81
CA LEU A 123 0.63 30.00 -32.34
C LEU A 123 1.48 31.27 -32.48
N ALA A 124 2.25 31.62 -31.45
CA ALA A 124 3.14 32.78 -31.48
C ALA A 124 4.19 32.64 -32.59
N TRP A 125 4.76 31.44 -32.73
CA TRP A 125 5.69 31.08 -33.81
C TRP A 125 5.05 31.19 -35.19
N THR A 126 3.82 30.70 -35.34
CA THR A 126 3.08 30.79 -36.62
C THR A 126 2.86 32.25 -37.03
N ILE A 127 2.42 33.11 -36.10
CA ILE A 127 2.23 34.54 -36.37
C ILE A 127 3.57 35.21 -36.73
N ALA A 128 4.63 34.89 -35.99
CA ALA A 128 5.96 35.43 -36.28
C ALA A 128 6.50 34.96 -37.62
N HIS A 129 6.31 33.69 -37.96
CA HIS A 129 6.71 33.12 -39.23
C HIS A 129 5.97 33.79 -40.39
N ASP A 130 4.64 33.91 -40.30
CA ASP A 130 3.81 34.59 -41.31
C ASP A 130 4.27 36.05 -41.52
N PHE A 131 4.64 36.75 -40.45
CA PHE A 131 5.18 38.11 -40.55
C PHE A 131 6.58 38.15 -41.19
N ASN A 132 7.49 37.31 -40.71
CA ASN A 132 8.88 37.25 -41.17
C ASN A 132 8.97 36.85 -42.65
N MET A 133 8.02 36.05 -43.14
CA MET A 133 7.88 35.67 -44.55
C MET A 133 7.17 36.74 -45.41
N GLY A 134 6.70 37.84 -44.80
CA GLY A 134 5.97 38.90 -45.48
C GLY A 134 4.53 38.51 -45.87
N LEU A 135 3.98 37.43 -45.31
CA LEU A 135 2.60 36.99 -45.57
C LEU A 135 1.57 37.89 -44.87
N ILE A 136 1.94 38.45 -43.71
CA ILE A 136 1.16 39.47 -43.04
C ILE A 136 1.94 40.79 -42.94
N PRO A 137 1.30 41.93 -43.22
CA PRO A 137 1.95 43.23 -43.09
C PRO A 137 2.11 43.63 -41.62
N ARG A 138 2.90 44.68 -41.39
CA ARG A 138 3.11 45.29 -40.06
C ARG A 138 1.82 45.72 -39.35
N LYS A 139 0.80 46.11 -40.09
CA LYS A 139 -0.58 46.28 -39.60
C LYS A 139 -1.41 45.10 -40.09
N PRO A 140 -1.45 43.97 -39.37
CA PRO A 140 -2.13 42.77 -39.83
C PRO A 140 -3.64 43.04 -39.94
N PRO A 141 -4.33 42.43 -40.91
CA PRO A 141 -5.78 42.43 -40.93
C PRO A 141 -6.34 41.88 -39.61
N LEU A 142 -7.31 42.57 -39.01
CA LEU A 142 -7.93 42.12 -37.75
C LEU A 142 -8.60 40.75 -37.90
N GLU A 143 -9.11 40.43 -39.10
CA GLU A 143 -9.68 39.13 -39.43
C GLU A 143 -8.65 38.00 -39.33
N TYR A 144 -7.39 38.24 -39.73
CA TYR A 144 -6.32 37.24 -39.60
C TYR A 144 -6.09 36.87 -38.14
N LEU A 145 -5.92 37.88 -37.28
CA LEU A 145 -5.72 37.67 -35.84
C LEU A 145 -6.98 37.06 -35.18
N PHE A 146 -8.18 37.45 -35.61
CA PHE A 146 -9.44 36.87 -35.13
C PHE A 146 -9.54 35.39 -35.48
N ARG A 147 -9.24 34.99 -36.72
CA ARG A 147 -9.27 33.58 -37.15
C ARG A 147 -8.30 32.73 -36.35
N LYS A 148 -7.10 33.25 -36.05
CA LYS A 148 -6.17 32.56 -35.15
C LYS A 148 -6.72 32.48 -33.72
N ASN A 149 -7.37 33.53 -33.24
CA ASN A 149 -7.97 33.57 -31.91
C ASN A 149 -9.14 32.59 -31.77
N SER A 150 -9.99 32.42 -32.80
CA SER A 150 -11.14 31.54 -32.73
C SER A 150 -10.75 30.06 -32.72
N ILE A 151 -9.66 29.70 -33.40
CA ILE A 151 -9.11 28.33 -33.46
C ILE A 151 -8.45 27.95 -32.13
N PHE A 152 -7.50 28.76 -31.66
CA PHE A 152 -6.65 28.41 -30.51
C PHE A 152 -7.21 28.90 -29.17
N ARG A 153 -8.15 29.86 -29.21
CA ARG A 153 -8.77 30.50 -28.04
C ARG A 153 -7.78 30.95 -26.95
N PRO A 154 -6.65 31.60 -27.29
CA PRO A 154 -5.76 32.12 -26.28
C PRO A 154 -6.43 33.27 -25.53
N SER A 155 -5.84 33.66 -24.39
CA SER A 155 -6.33 34.81 -23.62
C SER A 155 -5.94 36.14 -24.26
N SER A 156 -4.88 36.16 -25.05
CA SER A 156 -4.54 37.27 -25.94
C SER A 156 -3.61 36.78 -27.03
N LEU A 157 -3.66 37.41 -28.21
CA LEU A 157 -2.65 37.22 -29.25
C LEU A 157 -2.46 38.51 -30.03
N GLY A 158 -1.26 38.75 -30.53
CA GLY A 158 -1.01 39.90 -31.39
C GLY A 158 0.45 40.10 -31.72
N ILE A 159 0.72 41.21 -32.40
CA ILE A 159 2.07 41.66 -32.71
C ILE A 159 2.32 43.03 -32.08
N PHE A 160 3.56 43.19 -31.63
CA PHE A 160 4.01 44.29 -30.80
C PHE A 160 5.29 44.85 -31.38
N PHE A 161 5.31 46.15 -31.65
CA PHE A 161 6.48 46.90 -32.07
C PHE A 161 6.74 48.01 -31.05
N PRO A 162 7.91 48.69 -31.06
CA PRO A 162 8.19 49.77 -30.11
C PRO A 162 7.11 50.86 -30.08
N ASN A 163 6.54 51.18 -31.24
CA ASN A 163 5.58 52.27 -31.42
C ASN A 163 4.20 51.82 -31.89
N GLU A 164 3.96 50.52 -32.08
CA GLU A 164 2.70 50.00 -32.64
C GLU A 164 2.26 48.72 -31.92
N ILE A 165 0.96 48.53 -31.74
CA ILE A 165 0.39 47.29 -31.18
C ILE A 165 -0.90 46.95 -31.91
N TYR A 166 -1.07 45.66 -32.22
CA TYR A 166 -2.30 45.11 -32.76
C TYR A 166 -2.56 43.76 -32.09
N THR A 167 -3.51 43.71 -31.15
CA THR A 167 -3.74 42.51 -30.35
C THR A 167 -5.20 42.35 -29.93
N TYR A 168 -5.68 41.11 -29.94
CA TYR A 168 -6.92 40.72 -29.30
C TYR A 168 -6.68 40.32 -27.85
N PHE A 169 -7.69 40.57 -27.02
CA PHE A 169 -7.78 40.12 -25.65
C PHE A 169 -9.11 39.40 -25.44
N ASN A 170 -9.03 38.17 -24.95
CA ASN A 170 -10.14 37.39 -24.44
C ASN A 170 -9.88 37.11 -22.95
N LEU A 171 -10.10 38.13 -22.14
CA LEU A 171 -9.73 38.12 -20.73
C LEU A 171 -10.95 38.22 -19.83
N THR A 172 -10.84 37.59 -18.65
CA THR A 172 -11.79 37.81 -17.56
C THR A 172 -11.34 39.05 -16.81
N ILE A 173 -12.12 40.11 -16.93
CA ILE A 173 -11.93 41.32 -16.14
C ILE A 173 -12.84 41.29 -14.90
N PHE A 174 -12.53 42.10 -13.89
CA PHE A 174 -13.29 42.14 -12.64
C PHE A 174 -13.90 43.54 -12.38
N PRO A 175 -14.79 44.05 -13.25
CA PRO A 175 -15.48 45.30 -12.99
C PRO A 175 -16.29 45.15 -11.70
N ASN A 176 -16.02 46.01 -10.71
CA ASN A 176 -16.64 45.96 -9.39
C ASN A 176 -16.50 44.59 -8.67
N GLY A 177 -15.43 43.85 -8.96
CA GLY A 177 -15.17 42.54 -8.36
C GLY A 177 -15.94 41.35 -8.96
N VAL A 178 -16.75 41.57 -10.00
CA VAL A 178 -17.52 40.51 -10.67
C VAL A 178 -16.76 40.02 -11.92
N PRO A 179 -16.40 38.73 -12.03
CA PRO A 179 -15.72 38.21 -13.21
C PRO A 179 -16.61 38.35 -14.45
N THR A 180 -16.17 39.15 -15.41
CA THR A 180 -16.84 39.37 -16.68
C THR A 180 -15.86 39.08 -17.81
N GLN A 181 -16.19 38.11 -18.66
CA GLN A 181 -15.39 37.84 -19.85
C GLN A 181 -15.65 38.93 -20.89
N GLN A 182 -14.59 39.53 -21.40
CA GLN A 182 -14.67 40.54 -22.45
C GLN A 182 -13.77 40.19 -23.62
N PHE A 183 -14.31 40.36 -24.82
CA PHE A 183 -13.58 40.24 -26.06
C PHE A 183 -13.29 41.62 -26.63
N THR A 184 -12.01 42.02 -26.62
CA THR A 184 -11.58 43.39 -26.92
C THR A 184 -10.30 43.41 -27.75
N ILE A 185 -10.00 44.55 -28.37
CA ILE A 185 -8.80 44.78 -29.19
C ILE A 185 -8.06 46.01 -28.66
N TYR A 186 -6.73 45.93 -28.60
CA TYR A 186 -5.87 47.08 -28.33
C TYR A 186 -5.15 47.46 -29.62
N ILE A 187 -5.26 48.73 -30.01
CA ILE A 187 -4.66 49.29 -31.22
C ILE A 187 -3.84 50.53 -30.85
N LYS A 188 -2.56 50.55 -31.23
CA LYS A 188 -1.70 51.73 -31.19
C LYS A 188 -1.14 51.93 -32.60
N PRO A 189 -1.65 52.92 -33.34
CA PRO A 189 -1.04 53.35 -34.59
C PRO A 189 0.35 53.94 -34.35
N LYS A 190 1.21 53.92 -35.38
CA LYS A 190 2.64 54.30 -35.31
C LYS A 190 2.89 55.68 -34.72
N ASP A 191 2.04 56.64 -35.08
CA ASP A 191 2.19 58.04 -34.72
C ASP A 191 1.22 58.46 -33.59
N TYR A 192 0.59 57.48 -32.93
CA TYR A 192 -0.31 57.72 -31.82
C TYR A 192 0.40 57.55 -30.48
N VAL A 193 0.24 58.54 -29.60
CA VAL A 193 0.96 58.59 -28.31
C VAL A 193 0.46 57.53 -27.33
N GLY A 194 -0.83 57.21 -27.35
CA GLY A 194 -1.43 56.27 -26.40
C GLY A 194 -1.95 54.98 -27.04
N VAL A 195 -3.09 54.47 -26.59
CA VAL A 195 -3.66 53.20 -27.07
C VAL A 195 -5.18 53.26 -27.09
N GLU A 196 -5.76 52.78 -28.17
CA GLU A 196 -7.20 52.63 -28.32
C GLU A 196 -7.62 51.23 -27.87
N HIS A 197 -8.62 51.15 -27.00
CA HIS A 197 -9.21 49.91 -26.50
C HIS A 197 -10.64 49.80 -27.05
N TRP A 198 -10.89 48.77 -27.86
CA TRP A 198 -12.16 48.56 -28.57
C TRP A 198 -12.84 47.28 -28.11
N TYR A 199 -14.18 47.25 -28.10
CA TYR A 199 -14.95 46.02 -28.10
C TYR A 199 -14.83 45.35 -29.45
N ALA A 200 -14.63 44.03 -29.43
CA ALA A 200 -14.59 43.20 -30.62
C ALA A 200 -15.85 42.35 -30.70
N ASN A 201 -16.40 42.22 -31.90
CA ASN A 201 -17.47 41.29 -32.16
C ASN A 201 -16.94 39.86 -32.03
N VAL A 202 -17.62 39.05 -31.22
CA VAL A 202 -17.23 37.65 -30.96
C VAL A 202 -17.38 36.75 -32.19
N THR A 203 -18.18 37.15 -33.18
CA THR A 203 -18.46 36.35 -34.38
C THR A 203 -17.45 36.56 -35.51
N ASP A 204 -16.98 37.79 -35.72
CA ASP A 204 -16.09 38.14 -36.85
C ASP A 204 -14.84 38.95 -36.46
N GLY A 205 -14.70 39.35 -35.19
CA GLY A 205 -13.60 40.17 -34.70
C GLY A 205 -13.68 41.65 -35.09
N SER A 206 -14.74 42.10 -35.75
CA SER A 206 -14.89 43.50 -36.14
C SER A 206 -14.97 44.44 -34.93
N LEU A 207 -14.57 45.70 -35.11
CA LEU A 207 -14.63 46.73 -34.08
C LEU A 207 -16.10 47.15 -33.86
N MET A 208 -16.63 46.94 -32.66
CA MET A 208 -18.03 47.29 -32.34
C MET A 208 -18.17 48.68 -31.71
N GLY A 209 -17.25 49.05 -30.82
CA GLY A 209 -17.33 50.31 -30.09
C GLY A 209 -16.07 50.56 -29.26
N LEU A 210 -15.71 51.83 -29.12
CA LEU A 210 -14.54 52.24 -28.35
C LEU A 210 -14.85 52.12 -26.85
N VAL A 211 -14.08 51.28 -26.14
CA VAL A 211 -14.15 51.13 -24.68
C VAL A 211 -13.49 52.33 -24.01
N MET A 212 -12.27 52.62 -24.44
CA MET A 212 -11.43 53.66 -23.85
C MET A 212 -10.40 54.11 -24.89
N ASN A 213 -10.13 55.41 -24.93
CA ASN A 213 -9.02 55.94 -25.70
C ASN A 213 -8.01 56.58 -24.76
N GLN A 214 -6.91 55.87 -24.50
CA GLN A 214 -5.84 56.39 -23.66
C GLN A 214 -4.98 57.32 -24.52
N THR A 215 -4.88 58.59 -24.14
CA THR A 215 -4.05 59.60 -24.83
C THR A 215 -2.69 59.80 -24.18
N THR A 216 -2.45 59.15 -23.03
CA THR A 216 -1.18 59.18 -22.31
C THR A 216 -0.12 58.34 -23.01
N LEU A 217 1.16 58.71 -22.88
CA LEU A 217 2.27 58.00 -23.51
C LEU A 217 2.28 56.51 -23.14
N PHE A 218 1.97 55.65 -24.11
CA PHE A 218 1.98 54.20 -23.96
C PHE A 218 3.27 53.63 -24.55
N ASN A 219 4.32 53.56 -23.71
CA ASN A 219 5.63 53.08 -24.16
C ASN A 219 5.75 51.56 -24.06
N ILE A 220 5.61 50.87 -25.21
CA ILE A 220 5.59 49.41 -25.29
C ILE A 220 6.91 48.79 -24.83
N THR A 221 8.05 49.43 -25.11
CA THR A 221 9.37 48.87 -24.77
C THR A 221 9.67 48.90 -23.27
N SER A 222 8.96 49.75 -22.52
CA SER A 222 9.04 49.78 -21.05
C SER A 222 8.13 48.77 -20.35
N LEU A 223 7.23 48.09 -21.08
CA LEU A 223 6.33 47.12 -20.48
C LEU A 223 7.09 45.86 -20.06
N ALA A 224 6.72 45.30 -18.91
CA ALA A 224 7.42 44.16 -18.30
C ALA A 224 7.59 42.98 -19.27
N TYR A 225 6.54 42.66 -20.05
CA TYR A 225 6.62 41.53 -20.98
C TYR A 225 7.69 41.74 -22.07
N TRP A 226 7.90 42.99 -22.51
CA TRP A 226 8.88 43.33 -23.53
C TRP A 226 10.29 43.19 -22.98
N VAL A 227 10.55 43.83 -21.83
CA VAL A 227 11.85 43.80 -21.16
C VAL A 227 12.26 42.37 -20.82
N THR A 228 11.36 41.58 -20.24
CA THR A 228 11.64 40.19 -19.86
C THR A 228 11.86 39.29 -21.08
N SER A 229 11.09 39.46 -22.17
CA SER A 229 11.32 38.67 -23.38
C SER A 229 12.69 38.92 -24.00
N PHE A 230 13.11 40.19 -24.14
CA PHE A 230 14.43 40.50 -24.69
C PHE A 230 15.57 40.03 -23.78
N LYS A 231 15.40 40.13 -22.45
CA LYS A 231 16.33 39.53 -21.49
C LYS A 231 16.50 38.02 -21.75
N TYR A 232 15.41 37.27 -21.91
CA TYR A 232 15.46 35.83 -22.14
C TYR A 232 15.95 35.45 -23.54
N PHE A 233 15.59 36.22 -24.55
CA PHE A 233 16.15 36.07 -25.90
C PHE A 233 17.67 36.17 -25.90
N ASP A 234 18.22 37.15 -25.19
CA ASP A 234 19.66 37.40 -25.13
C ASP A 234 20.36 36.36 -24.24
N SER A 235 19.79 36.02 -23.09
CA SER A 235 20.43 35.08 -22.15
C SER A 235 20.40 33.63 -22.63
N LEU A 236 19.33 33.22 -23.33
CA LEU A 236 19.16 31.85 -23.81
C LEU A 236 19.59 31.67 -25.28
N ASN A 237 19.87 32.77 -25.98
CA ASN A 237 20.15 32.78 -27.41
C ASN A 237 19.05 32.09 -28.24
N LEU A 238 17.79 32.41 -27.91
CA LEU A 238 16.60 31.86 -28.57
C LEU A 238 15.81 32.97 -29.28
N ASP A 239 15.04 32.56 -30.29
CA ASP A 239 14.13 33.43 -31.04
C ASP A 239 12.71 33.44 -30.44
N GLY A 240 12.35 32.41 -29.68
CA GLY A 240 11.08 32.25 -28.96
C GLY A 240 11.32 31.89 -27.49
N VAL A 241 10.57 32.49 -26.56
CA VAL A 241 10.69 32.26 -25.11
C VAL A 241 9.34 32.43 -24.40
N TYR A 242 9.13 31.65 -23.34
CA TYR A 242 8.11 31.95 -22.33
C TYR A 242 8.59 33.10 -21.45
N GLY A 243 7.69 34.02 -21.10
CA GLY A 243 7.97 35.04 -20.10
C GLY A 243 7.41 34.67 -18.73
N ASP A 244 7.80 35.45 -17.72
CA ASP A 244 7.32 35.26 -16.35
C ASP A 244 5.82 35.57 -16.28
N PRO A 245 5.04 34.84 -15.47
CA PRO A 245 3.63 35.16 -15.32
C PRO A 245 3.43 36.51 -14.67
N TYR A 246 2.53 37.30 -15.25
CA TYR A 246 2.24 38.67 -14.86
C TYR A 246 0.74 38.90 -14.76
N VAL A 247 0.36 39.93 -14.01
CA VAL A 247 -1.04 40.36 -13.91
C VAL A 247 -1.31 41.34 -15.04
N VAL A 248 -2.28 41.01 -15.89
CA VAL A 248 -2.79 41.95 -16.90
C VAL A 248 -3.67 42.98 -16.18
N VAL A 249 -3.54 44.26 -16.53
CA VAL A 249 -4.30 45.35 -15.89
C VAL A 249 -5.80 45.03 -15.86
N ASN A 250 -6.41 45.09 -14.68
CA ASN A 250 -7.83 44.78 -14.40
C ASN A 250 -8.28 43.35 -14.78
N SER A 251 -7.33 42.41 -14.91
CA SER A 251 -7.57 41.04 -15.39
C SER A 251 -6.82 40.00 -14.54
N THR A 252 -7.02 38.73 -14.85
CA THR A 252 -6.32 37.58 -14.25
C THR A 252 -4.83 37.56 -14.58
N ALA A 253 -4.05 36.85 -13.75
CA ALA A 253 -2.67 36.49 -14.07
C ALA A 253 -2.59 35.65 -15.37
N CYS A 254 -1.58 35.92 -16.18
CA CYS A 254 -1.31 35.22 -17.43
C CYS A 254 0.17 34.87 -17.51
N ILE A 255 0.48 33.74 -18.14
CA ILE A 255 1.79 33.51 -18.75
C ILE A 255 1.72 33.88 -20.23
N TYR A 256 2.87 34.09 -20.86
CA TYR A 256 2.90 34.44 -22.27
C TYR A 256 4.10 33.82 -22.97
N TYR A 257 3.95 33.57 -24.27
CA TYR A 257 5.04 33.20 -25.16
C TYR A 257 5.30 34.34 -26.14
N SER A 258 6.58 34.66 -26.37
CA SER A 258 6.97 35.70 -27.31
C SER A 258 7.99 35.19 -28.32
N VAL A 259 7.86 35.63 -29.57
CA VAL A 259 8.78 35.29 -30.66
C VAL A 259 9.25 36.56 -31.36
N LYS A 260 10.55 36.65 -31.66
CA LYS A 260 11.13 37.78 -32.40
C LYS A 260 10.50 37.94 -33.78
N LEU A 261 10.15 39.18 -34.10
CA LEU A 261 9.78 39.61 -35.46
C LEU A 261 11.01 40.25 -36.10
N PHE A 262 11.42 39.71 -37.24
CA PHE A 262 12.53 40.23 -38.03
C PHE A 262 12.02 41.11 -39.15
N ASP A 263 12.84 42.06 -39.60
CA ASP A 263 12.56 42.85 -40.79
C ASP A 263 12.45 41.91 -42.01
N PRO A 264 11.26 41.75 -42.62
CA PRO A 264 11.04 40.76 -43.66
C PRO A 264 11.82 41.09 -44.94
N VAL A 265 12.11 42.38 -45.19
CA VAL A 265 12.86 42.81 -46.39
C VAL A 265 14.33 42.41 -46.24
N LEU A 266 14.94 42.72 -45.09
CA LEU A 266 16.32 42.34 -44.81
C LEU A 266 16.45 40.82 -44.74
N LEU A 267 15.52 40.14 -44.07
CA LEU A 267 15.52 38.68 -43.97
C LEU A 267 15.45 38.03 -45.36
N ALA A 268 14.58 38.51 -46.26
CA ALA A 268 14.46 37.96 -47.61
C ALA A 268 15.65 38.29 -48.53
N GLN A 269 16.25 39.48 -48.39
CA GLN A 269 17.32 39.93 -49.28
C GLN A 269 18.69 39.33 -48.94
N ASN A 270 19.03 39.24 -47.66
CA ASN A 270 20.38 38.86 -47.23
C ASN A 270 20.40 37.96 -45.98
N ASN A 271 19.25 37.40 -45.58
CA ASN A 271 19.10 36.58 -44.38
C ASN A 271 19.54 37.30 -43.08
N THR A 272 19.55 38.64 -43.06
CA THR A 272 19.91 39.41 -41.86
C THR A 272 18.73 39.47 -40.90
N LYS A 273 18.91 38.85 -39.72
CA LYS A 273 17.95 38.86 -38.62
C LYS A 273 17.97 40.18 -37.84
N LYS A 274 17.38 41.23 -38.40
CA LYS A 274 17.17 42.51 -37.67
C LYS A 274 15.84 42.46 -36.92
N VAL A 275 15.89 42.37 -35.60
CA VAL A 275 14.67 42.36 -34.76
C VAL A 275 13.99 43.74 -34.78
N ILE A 276 12.70 43.76 -35.08
CA ILE A 276 11.88 44.98 -35.15
C ILE A 276 10.65 44.93 -34.24
N GLY A 277 10.29 43.76 -33.70
CA GLY A 277 9.11 43.56 -32.85
C GLY A 277 9.07 42.17 -32.21
N ILE A 278 7.95 41.85 -31.57
CA ILE A 278 7.63 40.52 -31.06
C ILE A 278 6.18 40.12 -31.42
N SER A 279 5.97 38.85 -31.78
CA SER A 279 4.66 38.20 -31.69
C SER A 279 4.48 37.74 -30.25
N LYS A 280 3.30 37.95 -29.67
CA LYS A 280 3.02 37.52 -28.28
C LYS A 280 1.66 36.87 -28.19
N VAL A 281 1.59 35.76 -27.46
CA VAL A 281 0.36 35.05 -27.10
C VAL A 281 0.32 34.92 -25.59
N ASN A 282 -0.78 35.35 -24.94
CA ASN A 282 -1.02 35.15 -23.51
C ASN A 282 -1.93 33.94 -23.28
N LEU A 283 -1.64 33.20 -22.20
CA LEU A 283 -2.47 32.16 -21.62
C LEU A 283 -2.86 32.55 -20.19
N SER A 284 -4.15 32.61 -19.90
CA SER A 284 -4.65 32.86 -18.55
C SER A 284 -4.35 31.67 -17.65
N LEU A 285 -3.72 31.96 -16.50
CA LEU A 285 -3.49 30.95 -15.47
C LEU A 285 -4.79 30.47 -14.82
N LEU A 286 -5.89 31.22 -14.97
CA LEU A 286 -7.20 30.84 -14.44
C LEU A 286 -7.72 29.54 -15.05
N ASN A 287 -7.38 29.24 -16.32
CA ASN A 287 -7.77 27.97 -16.93
C ASN A 287 -7.05 26.79 -16.27
N ILE A 288 -5.76 26.96 -15.96
CA ILE A 288 -4.97 25.98 -15.21
C ILE A 288 -5.53 25.83 -13.79
N GLU A 289 -5.79 26.94 -13.08
CA GLU A 289 -6.39 26.92 -11.75
C GLU A 289 -7.75 26.21 -11.73
N ARG A 290 -8.64 26.50 -12.69
CA ARG A 290 -9.94 25.82 -12.80
C ARG A 290 -9.81 24.31 -12.99
N TYR A 291 -8.91 23.86 -13.86
CA TYR A 291 -8.65 22.43 -14.03
C TYR A 291 -8.13 21.80 -12.73
N LEU A 292 -7.12 22.41 -12.11
CA LEU A 292 -6.54 21.90 -10.87
C LEU A 292 -7.58 21.86 -9.74
N SER A 293 -8.49 22.84 -9.65
CA SER A 293 -9.59 22.89 -8.67
C SER A 293 -10.56 21.71 -8.74
N GLN A 294 -10.66 21.06 -9.91
CA GLN A 294 -11.51 19.89 -10.13
C GLN A 294 -10.81 18.58 -9.75
N LEU A 295 -9.49 18.60 -9.53
CA LEU A 295 -8.74 17.40 -9.17
C LEU A 295 -8.89 17.10 -7.69
N SER A 296 -9.44 15.92 -7.38
CA SER A 296 -9.39 15.34 -6.04
C SER A 296 -8.33 14.25 -5.98
N ILE A 297 -7.38 14.38 -5.06
CA ILE A 297 -6.50 13.26 -4.68
C ILE A 297 -7.21 12.43 -3.60
N LEU A 298 -6.64 11.27 -3.23
CA LEU A 298 -7.10 10.43 -2.12
C LEU A 298 -7.50 11.25 -0.88
N GLY A 299 -8.74 11.06 -0.44
CA GLY A 299 -9.30 11.71 0.75
C GLY A 299 -9.33 13.23 0.65
N LYS A 300 -8.68 13.91 1.60
CA LYS A 300 -8.54 15.36 1.64
C LYS A 300 -7.26 15.84 0.94
N GLY A 301 -6.52 14.97 0.25
CA GLY A 301 -5.32 15.37 -0.48
C GLY A 301 -5.57 16.49 -1.50
N TYR A 302 -4.51 17.19 -1.87
CA TYR A 302 -4.58 18.33 -2.78
C TYR A 302 -3.33 18.51 -3.64
N VAL A 303 -3.49 19.23 -4.75
CA VAL A 303 -2.44 19.56 -5.72
C VAL A 303 -2.07 21.04 -5.58
N LEU A 304 -0.80 21.35 -5.67
CA LEU A 304 -0.29 22.72 -5.87
C LEU A 304 0.68 22.75 -7.04
N VAL A 305 0.58 23.79 -7.87
CA VAL A 305 1.55 24.09 -8.92
C VAL A 305 2.17 25.44 -8.61
N SER A 306 3.50 25.49 -8.55
CA SER A 306 4.25 26.71 -8.29
C SER A 306 5.37 26.91 -9.28
N GLU A 307 5.82 28.15 -9.37
CA GLU A 307 7.07 28.50 -10.03
C GLU A 307 8.28 28.18 -9.16
N SER A 308 9.46 28.40 -9.75
CA SER A 308 10.76 28.33 -9.08
C SER A 308 10.99 29.48 -8.09
N ASN A 309 10.23 30.58 -8.20
CA ASN A 309 10.29 31.73 -7.29
C ASN A 309 9.26 31.65 -6.14
N ASP A 310 8.75 30.44 -5.87
CA ASP A 310 7.75 30.15 -4.82
C ASP A 310 6.36 30.79 -5.04
N LEU A 311 6.08 31.44 -6.19
CA LEU A 311 4.75 31.94 -6.50
C LEU A 311 3.84 30.84 -7.05
N VAL A 312 2.59 30.85 -6.60
CA VAL A 312 1.59 29.86 -7.02
C VAL A 312 1.11 30.15 -8.43
N ILE A 313 0.94 29.09 -9.22
CA ILE A 313 0.28 29.10 -10.54
C ILE A 313 -1.19 28.71 -10.39
N GLY A 314 -1.47 27.69 -9.58
CA GLY A 314 -2.81 27.23 -9.25
C GLY A 314 -2.77 25.97 -8.38
N GLY A 315 -3.94 25.49 -7.95
CA GLY A 315 -4.02 24.29 -7.12
C GLY A 315 -5.45 23.76 -7.01
N SER A 316 -5.59 22.62 -6.35
CA SER A 316 -6.90 22.02 -6.07
C SER A 316 -7.57 22.58 -4.81
N ILE A 317 -6.92 23.54 -4.16
CA ILE A 317 -7.38 24.31 -3.00
C ILE A 317 -7.48 25.78 -3.40
N ASN A 318 -8.02 26.63 -2.53
CA ASN A 318 -8.07 28.05 -2.80
C ASN A 318 -6.64 28.63 -2.85
N THR A 319 -6.16 28.91 -4.07
CA THR A 319 -4.85 29.52 -4.35
C THR A 319 -4.94 31.00 -4.68
N THR A 320 -6.13 31.57 -4.61
CA THR A 320 -6.40 32.95 -4.98
C THR A 320 -5.99 33.91 -3.85
N ALA A 321 -5.32 35.03 -4.19
CA ALA A 321 -5.02 36.08 -3.22
C ALA A 321 -6.30 36.70 -2.65
N LEU A 322 -6.18 37.36 -1.48
CA LEU A 322 -7.29 38.11 -0.88
C LEU A 322 -7.89 39.15 -1.83
N ASN A 323 -7.05 39.74 -2.70
CA ASN A 323 -7.50 40.71 -3.71
C ASN A 323 -7.96 40.09 -5.03
N ARG A 324 -7.93 38.75 -5.17
CA ARG A 324 -8.31 37.95 -6.35
C ARG A 324 -7.57 38.23 -7.65
N ILE A 325 -6.57 39.11 -7.61
CA ILE A 325 -5.87 39.61 -8.79
C ILE A 325 -4.38 39.25 -8.69
N SER A 326 -3.81 39.42 -7.50
CA SER A 326 -2.40 39.11 -7.25
C SER A 326 -2.18 37.60 -7.12
N ARG A 327 -0.96 37.19 -7.44
CA ARG A 327 -0.49 35.84 -7.18
C ARG A 327 -0.03 35.76 -5.72
N VAL A 328 -0.28 34.61 -5.10
CA VAL A 328 0.07 34.36 -3.70
C VAL A 328 1.37 33.57 -3.66
N SER A 329 2.20 33.83 -2.65
CA SER A 329 3.34 32.96 -2.36
C SER A 329 2.85 31.62 -1.82
N LEU A 330 3.55 30.52 -2.14
CA LEU A 330 3.26 29.20 -1.59
C LEU A 330 3.13 29.22 -0.06
N TYR A 331 3.92 30.06 0.62
CA TYR A 331 3.97 30.17 2.08
C TYR A 331 2.80 30.94 2.70
N GLU A 332 2.06 31.69 1.90
CA GLU A 332 0.93 32.53 2.35
C GLU A 332 -0.43 31.86 2.12
N LEU A 333 -0.44 30.63 1.60
CA LEU A 333 -1.67 29.87 1.39
C LEU A 333 -2.32 29.52 2.74
N THR A 334 -3.56 29.98 2.94
CA THR A 334 -4.31 29.72 4.19
C THR A 334 -5.16 28.46 4.13
N ASP A 335 -5.58 28.03 2.94
CA ASP A 335 -6.44 26.86 2.79
C ASP A 335 -5.68 25.57 3.17
N ARG A 336 -6.32 24.73 3.97
CA ARG A 336 -5.78 23.48 4.53
C ARG A 336 -4.41 23.60 5.21
N ASN A 337 -4.06 24.79 5.72
CA ASN A 337 -2.74 25.09 6.29
C ASN A 337 -1.58 24.87 5.28
N ALA A 338 -1.86 24.93 3.98
CA ALA A 338 -0.87 24.63 2.96
C ALA A 338 0.37 25.54 3.03
N GLY A 339 0.20 26.82 3.38
CA GLY A 339 1.31 27.76 3.51
C GLY A 339 2.27 27.42 4.65
N LEU A 340 1.73 27.00 5.80
CA LEU A 340 2.54 26.54 6.93
C LEU A 340 3.29 25.25 6.58
N LEU A 341 2.61 24.30 5.92
CA LEU A 341 3.25 23.08 5.43
C LEU A 341 4.38 23.40 4.44
N MET A 342 4.14 24.27 3.45
CA MET A 342 5.18 24.66 2.49
C MET A 342 6.36 25.38 3.16
N LYS A 343 6.10 26.16 4.21
CA LYS A 343 7.15 26.80 5.01
C LYS A 343 8.00 25.75 5.74
N ASP A 344 7.38 24.77 6.39
CA ASP A 344 8.08 23.69 7.07
C ASP A 344 8.93 22.85 6.08
N ILE A 345 8.46 22.66 4.85
CA ILE A 345 9.22 22.02 3.77
C ILE A 345 10.44 22.86 3.39
N LYS A 346 10.26 24.18 3.22
CA LYS A 346 11.37 25.10 2.91
C LYS A 346 12.41 25.07 4.03
N ASP A 347 11.97 25.14 5.29
CA ASP A 347 12.85 25.18 6.45
C ASP A 347 13.62 23.86 6.60
N ARG A 348 13.02 22.72 6.24
CA ARG A 348 13.66 21.39 6.29
C ARG A 348 14.69 21.16 5.17
N TYR A 349 14.43 21.66 3.97
CA TYR A 349 15.25 21.38 2.79
C TYR A 349 16.02 22.60 2.26
N GLU A 350 15.93 23.75 2.94
CA GLU A 350 16.46 25.08 2.58
C GLU A 350 15.83 25.72 1.33
N SER A 351 15.54 24.92 0.29
CA SER A 351 14.95 25.39 -0.96
C SER A 351 13.93 24.40 -1.53
N MET A 352 12.98 24.90 -2.33
CA MET A 352 12.03 24.03 -3.04
C MET A 352 12.71 23.14 -4.08
N HIS A 353 13.86 23.57 -4.62
CA HIS A 353 14.61 22.80 -5.63
C HIS A 353 15.29 21.56 -5.05
N SER A 354 15.78 21.64 -3.82
CA SER A 354 16.48 20.56 -3.10
C SER A 354 15.55 19.53 -2.46
N THR A 355 14.23 19.77 -2.44
CA THR A 355 13.28 18.79 -1.93
C THR A 355 13.32 17.48 -2.73
N PRO A 356 13.28 16.30 -2.09
CA PRO A 356 13.25 15.02 -2.80
C PRO A 356 11.91 14.82 -3.55
N TYR A 357 11.88 13.92 -4.54
CA TYR A 357 10.68 13.64 -5.34
C TYR A 357 9.53 13.08 -4.51
N SER A 358 9.80 12.32 -3.46
CA SER A 358 8.79 11.87 -2.51
C SER A 358 9.35 11.86 -1.11
N PHE A 359 8.57 12.36 -0.15
CA PHE A 359 8.96 12.41 1.25
C PHE A 359 7.75 12.50 2.17
N GLN A 360 8.00 12.34 3.47
CA GLN A 360 7.02 12.51 4.53
C GLN A 360 7.47 13.60 5.49
N ILE A 361 6.51 14.42 5.92
CA ILE A 361 6.73 15.51 6.87
C ILE A 361 5.53 15.64 7.79
N SER A 362 5.78 15.93 9.07
CA SER A 362 4.74 16.26 10.04
C SER A 362 4.71 17.77 10.20
N SER A 363 3.54 18.38 10.04
CA SER A 363 3.32 19.82 10.24
C SER A 363 2.04 20.02 11.04
N LEU A 364 2.13 20.80 12.13
CA LEU A 364 1.03 21.02 13.07
C LEU A 364 0.40 19.73 13.62
N GLY A 365 1.20 18.68 13.82
CA GLY A 365 0.74 17.38 14.29
C GLY A 365 -0.02 16.56 13.25
N VAL A 366 -0.01 16.97 11.98
CA VAL A 366 -0.58 16.22 10.86
C VAL A 366 0.56 15.68 10.00
N ASP A 367 0.52 14.39 9.74
CA ASP A 367 1.50 13.72 8.88
C ASP A 367 1.06 13.77 7.42
N TYR A 368 1.96 14.24 6.56
CA TYR A 368 1.77 14.37 5.13
C TYR A 368 2.73 13.47 4.37
N ARG A 369 2.24 12.85 3.30
CA ARG A 369 3.03 12.24 2.24
C ARG A 369 2.98 13.15 1.02
N ILE A 370 4.14 13.63 0.60
CA ILE A 370 4.26 14.63 -0.46
C ILE A 370 5.03 14.00 -1.61
N SER A 371 4.53 14.24 -2.82
CA SER A 371 5.24 13.94 -4.07
C SER A 371 5.44 15.22 -4.86
N ARG A 372 6.69 15.53 -5.19
CA ARG A 372 7.07 16.65 -6.05
C ARG A 372 7.40 16.10 -7.43
N LEU A 373 6.75 16.62 -8.46
CA LEU A 373 7.12 16.40 -9.86
C LEU A 373 7.60 17.72 -10.48
N PRO A 374 8.81 17.76 -11.04
CA PRO A 374 9.25 18.91 -11.81
C PRO A 374 8.51 18.94 -13.15
N PHE A 375 7.97 20.11 -13.51
CA PHE A 375 7.42 20.38 -14.82
C PHE A 375 8.36 21.33 -15.57
N THR A 376 8.96 20.82 -16.65
CA THR A 376 9.88 21.59 -17.50
C THR A 376 9.34 21.68 -18.91
N LEU A 377 9.22 22.90 -19.44
CA LEU A 377 8.80 23.18 -20.81
C LEU A 377 9.59 24.36 -21.35
N GLU A 378 10.52 24.12 -22.28
CA GLU A 378 11.49 25.11 -22.76
C GLU A 378 12.22 25.80 -21.59
N ASN A 379 12.00 27.11 -21.39
CA ASN A 379 12.58 27.88 -20.30
C ASN A 379 11.68 27.99 -19.04
N ILE A 380 10.52 27.33 -19.03
CA ILE A 380 9.67 27.21 -17.85
C ILE A 380 10.16 26.07 -16.95
N GLN A 381 10.28 26.37 -15.66
CA GLN A 381 10.50 25.39 -14.59
C GLN A 381 9.50 25.61 -13.46
N TRP A 382 8.55 24.69 -13.34
CA TRP A 382 7.53 24.67 -12.29
C TRP A 382 7.65 23.41 -11.44
N ASN A 383 7.09 23.48 -10.22
CA ASN A 383 7.00 22.35 -9.31
C ASN A 383 5.51 21.99 -9.14
N VAL A 384 5.19 20.71 -9.34
CA VAL A 384 3.86 20.15 -9.05
C VAL A 384 3.97 19.35 -7.75
N PHE A 385 3.30 19.81 -6.70
CA PHE A 385 3.21 19.11 -5.43
C PHE A 385 1.88 18.39 -5.31
N LEU A 386 1.93 17.08 -5.02
CA LEU A 386 0.78 16.28 -4.63
C LEU A 386 0.91 15.97 -3.15
N ILE A 387 -0.01 16.52 -2.36
CA ILE A 387 -0.04 16.39 -0.91
C ILE A 387 -1.16 15.42 -0.53
N VAL A 388 -0.81 14.37 0.20
CA VAL A 388 -1.76 13.37 0.72
C VAL A 388 -1.61 13.27 2.23
N TYR A 389 -2.73 13.25 2.96
CA TYR A 389 -2.73 13.04 4.40
C TYR A 389 -2.40 11.57 4.71
N SER A 390 -1.41 11.34 5.57
CA SER A 390 -1.06 9.97 6.00
C SER A 390 -2.24 9.29 6.70
N GLU A 391 -3.08 10.05 7.41
CA GLU A 391 -4.30 9.56 8.05
C GLU A 391 -5.31 8.97 7.03
N ASP A 392 -5.46 9.59 5.86
CA ASP A 392 -6.39 9.10 4.82
C ASP A 392 -5.91 7.77 4.23
N VAL A 393 -4.58 7.63 4.07
CA VAL A 393 -3.95 6.37 3.65
C VAL A 393 -4.14 5.30 4.73
N SER A 394 -3.86 5.64 6.00
CA SER A 394 -3.96 4.70 7.11
C SER A 394 -5.39 4.31 7.46
N ARG A 395 -6.38 5.21 7.31
CA ARG A 395 -7.78 4.92 7.60
C ARG A 395 -8.29 3.75 6.77
N THR A 396 -7.88 3.71 5.50
CA THR A 396 -8.26 2.61 4.62
C THR A 396 -7.59 1.30 5.04
N THR A 397 -6.32 1.34 5.46
CA THR A 397 -5.64 0.19 6.10
C THR A 397 -6.39 -0.26 7.37
N THR A 398 -6.79 0.66 8.24
CA THR A 398 -7.47 0.33 9.50
C THR A 398 -8.80 -0.36 9.26
N ILE A 399 -9.57 0.08 8.26
CA ILE A 399 -10.83 -0.57 7.87
C ILE A 399 -10.55 -2.00 7.39
N ASN A 400 -9.57 -2.19 6.49
CA ASN A 400 -9.21 -3.53 6.01
C ASN A 400 -8.72 -4.43 7.15
N THR A 401 -7.92 -3.89 8.07
CA THR A 401 -7.43 -4.62 9.25
C THR A 401 -8.57 -5.02 10.17
N GLY A 402 -9.57 -4.14 10.36
CA GLY A 402 -10.77 -4.43 11.14
C GLY A 402 -11.59 -5.59 10.54
N ILE A 403 -11.73 -5.63 9.21
CA ILE A 403 -12.39 -6.74 8.51
C ILE A 403 -11.59 -8.03 8.71
N SER A 404 -10.25 -8.00 8.55
CA SER A 404 -9.40 -9.17 8.76
C SER A 404 -9.48 -9.71 10.19
N ILE A 405 -9.53 -8.84 11.20
CA ILE A 405 -9.73 -9.23 12.62
C ILE A 405 -11.11 -9.88 12.80
N GLY A 406 -12.16 -9.30 12.19
CA GLY A 406 -13.50 -9.86 12.25
C GLY A 406 -13.58 -11.28 11.68
N VAL A 407 -12.96 -11.51 10.51
CA VAL A 407 -12.89 -12.84 9.90
C VAL A 407 -12.07 -13.81 10.77
N ALA A 408 -10.94 -13.35 11.33
CA ALA A 408 -10.12 -14.16 12.22
C ALA A 408 -10.89 -14.62 13.47
N ALA A 409 -11.67 -13.74 14.09
CA ALA A 409 -12.50 -14.06 15.24
C ALA A 409 -13.54 -15.15 14.93
N VAL A 410 -14.21 -15.07 13.77
CA VAL A 410 -15.17 -16.09 13.33
C VAL A 410 -14.49 -17.44 13.12
N VAL A 411 -13.32 -17.47 12.48
CA VAL A 411 -12.54 -18.70 12.28
C VAL A 411 -12.11 -19.32 13.61
N ILE A 412 -11.69 -18.51 14.59
CA ILE A 412 -11.37 -19.00 15.94
C ILE A 412 -12.60 -19.65 16.58
N VAL A 413 -13.77 -18.99 16.56
CA VAL A 413 -15.00 -19.54 17.17
C VAL A 413 -15.39 -20.88 16.52
N LEU A 414 -15.34 -20.98 15.19
CA LEU A 414 -15.60 -22.23 14.47
C LEU A 414 -14.54 -23.30 14.76
N GLY A 415 -13.27 -22.89 14.86
CA GLY A 415 -12.15 -23.75 15.26
C GLY A 415 -12.31 -24.31 16.67
N LEU A 416 -12.80 -23.51 17.62
CA LEU A 416 -13.11 -23.94 18.98
C LEU A 416 -14.27 -24.95 19.00
N MET A 417 -15.36 -24.64 18.30
CA MET A 417 -16.52 -25.54 18.20
C MET A 417 -16.12 -26.90 17.59
N THR A 418 -15.35 -26.88 16.50
CA THR A 418 -14.87 -28.11 15.85
C THR A 418 -13.86 -28.87 16.72
N SER A 419 -12.96 -28.19 17.43
CA SER A 419 -12.04 -28.80 18.39
C SER A 419 -12.78 -29.54 19.52
N VAL A 420 -13.85 -28.94 20.07
CA VAL A 420 -14.68 -29.59 21.09
C VAL A 420 -15.37 -30.84 20.55
N VAL A 421 -15.91 -30.77 19.32
CA VAL A 421 -16.55 -31.92 18.64
C VAL A 421 -15.54 -33.05 18.41
N ILE A 422 -14.35 -32.74 17.88
CA ILE A 422 -13.28 -33.71 17.64
C ILE A 422 -12.83 -34.33 18.98
N GLY A 423 -12.61 -33.50 19.99
CA GLY A 423 -12.23 -33.96 21.33
C GLY A 423 -13.29 -34.89 21.94
N TYR A 424 -14.57 -34.62 21.71
CA TYR A 424 -15.66 -35.52 22.12
C TYR A 424 -15.63 -36.85 21.35
N LEU A 425 -15.48 -36.80 20.02
CA LEU A 425 -15.43 -37.99 19.16
C LEU A 425 -14.27 -38.93 19.49
N ILE A 426 -13.11 -38.39 19.88
CA ILE A 426 -11.93 -39.20 20.28
C ILE A 426 -12.08 -39.73 21.72
N THR A 427 -12.64 -38.93 22.64
CA THR A 427 -12.75 -39.35 24.05
C THR A 427 -13.83 -40.40 24.28
N GLN A 428 -14.93 -40.36 23.52
CA GLN A 428 -16.04 -41.29 23.65
C GLN A 428 -15.63 -42.77 23.55
N PRO A 429 -14.91 -43.23 22.51
CA PRO A 429 -14.47 -44.61 22.41
C PRO A 429 -13.45 -44.98 23.50
N LEU A 430 -12.55 -44.07 23.89
CA LEU A 430 -11.61 -44.34 24.99
C LEU A 430 -12.30 -44.56 26.33
N ARG A 431 -13.35 -43.78 26.64
CA ARG A 431 -14.18 -44.00 27.84
C ARG A 431 -14.98 -45.30 27.77
N TYR A 432 -15.42 -45.68 26.59
CA TYR A 432 -16.08 -46.96 26.41
C TYR A 432 -15.11 -48.11 26.70
N LEU A 433 -13.90 -48.05 26.14
CA LEU A 433 -12.82 -48.99 26.42
C LEU A 433 -12.49 -49.07 27.91
N GLU A 434 -12.38 -47.93 28.60
CA GLU A 434 -12.17 -47.86 30.06
C GLU A 434 -13.25 -48.63 30.83
N ARG A 435 -14.54 -48.46 30.45
CA ARG A 435 -15.65 -49.19 31.08
C ARG A 435 -15.57 -50.68 30.83
N GLN A 436 -15.20 -51.11 29.63
CA GLN A 436 -15.03 -52.54 29.31
C GLN A 436 -13.88 -53.14 30.13
N PHE A 437 -12.73 -52.46 30.20
CA PHE A 437 -11.63 -52.86 31.08
C PHE A 437 -12.06 -52.97 32.54
N MET A 438 -12.93 -52.06 33.02
CA MET A 438 -13.43 -52.11 34.39
C MET A 438 -14.37 -53.30 34.65
N GLN A 439 -15.10 -53.77 33.64
CA GLN A 439 -15.93 -54.99 33.72
C GLN A 439 -15.07 -56.26 33.68
N ILE A 440 -14.05 -56.29 32.80
CA ILE A 440 -13.06 -57.37 32.75
C ILE A 440 -12.32 -57.48 34.08
N LYS A 441 -11.93 -56.34 34.68
CA LYS A 441 -11.33 -56.30 36.01
C LYS A 441 -12.21 -56.95 37.08
N LYS A 442 -13.53 -56.79 37.00
CA LYS A 442 -14.52 -57.42 37.89
C LYS A 442 -14.86 -58.87 37.53
N PHE A 443 -14.18 -59.44 36.53
CA PHE A 443 -14.43 -60.79 36.00
C PHE A 443 -15.88 -61.03 35.52
N ASP A 444 -16.62 -59.97 35.20
CA ASP A 444 -18.01 -60.01 34.71
C ASP A 444 -18.00 -60.14 33.17
N LEU A 445 -17.37 -61.22 32.69
CA LEU A 445 -17.05 -61.43 31.27
C LEU A 445 -18.29 -61.59 30.38
N ASP A 446 -19.41 -62.04 30.96
CA ASP A 446 -20.65 -62.31 30.23
C ASP A 446 -21.40 -61.04 29.79
N LYS A 447 -21.02 -59.87 30.35
CA LYS A 447 -21.64 -58.56 30.04
C LYS A 447 -20.79 -57.68 29.12
N VAL A 448 -19.61 -58.15 28.73
CA VAL A 448 -18.70 -57.41 27.87
C VAL A 448 -19.22 -57.53 26.44
N HIS A 449 -19.93 -56.50 25.98
CA HIS A 449 -20.32 -56.38 24.59
C HIS A 449 -19.29 -55.55 23.84
N PHE A 450 -18.87 -56.03 22.67
CA PHE A 450 -17.96 -55.32 21.79
C PHE A 450 -18.75 -54.65 20.69
N THR A 451 -18.56 -53.34 20.54
CA THR A 451 -19.08 -52.56 19.43
C THR A 451 -17.92 -52.10 18.56
N SER A 452 -18.03 -52.26 17.24
CA SER A 452 -16.97 -51.80 16.33
C SER A 452 -16.77 -50.29 16.41
N SER A 453 -15.50 -49.88 16.41
CA SER A 453 -15.10 -48.47 16.39
C SER A 453 -15.05 -47.95 14.97
N ARG A 454 -15.21 -46.62 14.80
CA ARG A 454 -14.89 -45.97 13.53
C ARG A 454 -13.39 -45.69 13.34
N PHE A 455 -12.61 -45.79 14.41
CA PHE A 455 -11.16 -45.60 14.35
C PHE A 455 -10.49 -46.95 14.29
N LYS A 456 -9.76 -47.21 13.21
CA LYS A 456 -9.12 -48.51 12.95
C LYS A 456 -8.16 -48.90 14.08
N GLU A 457 -7.45 -47.93 14.64
CA GLU A 457 -6.53 -48.15 15.76
C GLU A 457 -7.27 -48.60 17.02
N ILE A 458 -8.43 -48.00 17.29
CA ILE A 458 -9.24 -48.37 18.45
C ILE A 458 -9.95 -49.70 18.20
N ASP A 459 -10.36 -49.96 16.96
CA ASP A 459 -10.98 -51.23 16.56
C ASP A 459 -10.02 -52.40 16.72
N ALA A 460 -8.75 -52.23 16.33
CA ALA A 460 -7.71 -53.21 16.61
C ALA A 460 -7.55 -53.48 18.12
N ILE A 461 -7.60 -52.43 18.96
CA ILE A 461 -7.59 -52.63 20.43
C ILE A 461 -8.85 -53.37 20.90
N TYR A 462 -10.02 -53.12 20.29
CA TYR A 462 -11.24 -53.87 20.62
C TYR A 462 -11.14 -55.33 20.22
N GLU A 463 -10.54 -55.65 19.06
CA GLU A 463 -10.27 -57.03 18.63
C GLU A 463 -9.31 -57.73 19.61
N ASP A 464 -8.18 -57.10 19.94
CA ASP A 464 -7.22 -57.64 20.91
C ASP A 464 -7.86 -57.84 22.30
N LEU A 465 -8.71 -56.90 22.73
CA LEU A 465 -9.45 -57.00 23.99
C LEU A 465 -10.48 -58.13 23.95
N HIS A 466 -11.16 -58.32 22.82
CA HIS A 466 -12.11 -59.40 22.61
C HIS A 466 -11.43 -60.75 22.73
N ASP A 467 -10.31 -60.94 22.05
CA ASP A 467 -9.54 -62.19 22.09
C ASP A 467 -9.06 -62.50 23.52
N MET A 468 -8.62 -61.47 24.26
CA MET A 468 -8.28 -61.61 25.68
C MET A 468 -9.49 -62.00 26.55
N VAL A 469 -10.68 -61.45 26.29
CA VAL A 469 -11.90 -61.80 27.03
C VAL A 469 -12.34 -63.23 26.73
N VAL A 470 -12.29 -63.67 25.48
CA VAL A 470 -12.56 -65.06 25.09
C VAL A 470 -11.60 -65.99 25.81
N TRP A 471 -10.30 -65.68 25.78
CA TRP A 471 -9.28 -66.46 26.46
C TRP A 471 -9.48 -66.50 27.99
N LEU A 472 -9.80 -65.37 28.62
CA LEU A 472 -10.12 -65.31 30.06
C LEU A 472 -11.39 -66.10 30.40
N ASN A 473 -12.37 -66.14 29.51
CA ASN A 473 -13.61 -66.88 29.72
C ASN A 473 -13.39 -68.39 29.61
N GLU A 474 -12.54 -68.83 28.67
CA GLU A 474 -12.05 -70.21 28.61
C GLU A 474 -11.30 -70.55 29.90
N PHE A 475 -10.38 -69.71 30.35
CA PHE A 475 -9.63 -69.91 31.60
C PHE A 475 -10.54 -69.97 32.84
N LYS A 476 -11.57 -69.12 32.91
CA LYS A 476 -12.59 -69.13 33.98
C LYS A 476 -13.26 -70.50 34.11
N SER A 477 -13.51 -71.21 33.01
CA SER A 477 -14.11 -72.55 33.04
C SER A 477 -13.21 -73.63 33.67
N PHE A 478 -11.90 -73.39 33.75
CA PHE A 478 -10.92 -74.29 34.36
C PHE A 478 -10.66 -74.00 35.84
N LEU A 479 -11.18 -72.91 36.39
CA LEU A 479 -11.07 -72.58 37.80
C LEU A 479 -12.18 -73.27 38.61
N PRO A 480 -11.83 -74.09 39.63
CA PRO A 480 -12.82 -74.67 40.52
C PRO A 480 -13.65 -73.57 41.22
N GLU A 481 -14.96 -73.75 41.24
CA GLU A 481 -15.95 -72.77 41.73
C GLU A 481 -15.66 -72.29 43.18
N ALA A 482 -14.97 -73.13 43.97
CA ALA A 482 -14.52 -72.83 45.33
C ALA A 482 -13.49 -71.68 45.40
N ILE A 483 -12.57 -71.57 44.44
CA ILE A 483 -11.54 -70.50 44.39
C ILE A 483 -12.17 -69.18 43.92
N PHE A 484 -13.14 -69.27 43.02
CA PHE A 484 -13.86 -68.11 42.49
C PHE A 484 -14.69 -67.42 43.58
N ASN A 485 -15.41 -68.21 44.40
CA ASN A 485 -16.15 -67.68 45.55
C ASN A 485 -15.23 -67.04 46.60
N GLN A 486 -14.00 -67.54 46.75
CA GLN A 486 -13.01 -67.00 47.68
C GLN A 486 -12.45 -65.64 47.22
N LEU A 487 -12.15 -65.49 45.92
CA LEU A 487 -11.74 -64.21 45.32
C LEU A 487 -12.86 -63.16 45.35
N ARG A 488 -14.10 -63.57 45.04
CA ARG A 488 -15.26 -62.65 45.06
C ARG A 488 -15.56 -62.15 46.48
N ASN A 489 -15.44 -63.01 47.49
CA ASN A 489 -15.62 -62.63 48.89
C ASN A 489 -14.50 -61.71 49.40
N MET A 490 -13.24 -61.88 48.97
CA MET A 490 -12.14 -60.95 49.29
C MET A 490 -12.35 -59.54 48.72
N GLU A 491 -12.94 -59.40 47.53
CA GLU A 491 -13.26 -58.09 46.94
C GLU A 491 -14.46 -57.42 47.62
N GLN A 492 -15.38 -58.21 48.19
CA GLN A 492 -16.54 -57.71 48.92
C GLN A 492 -16.16 -57.29 50.37
N ASP A 493 -15.20 -57.96 51.00
CA ASP A 493 -14.66 -57.60 52.32
C ASP A 493 -13.80 -56.31 52.28
N SER A 494 -13.06 -56.09 51.19
CA SER A 494 -12.26 -54.87 51.01
C SER A 494 -13.11 -53.61 50.75
N ASN A 495 -14.27 -53.74 50.09
CA ASN A 495 -15.23 -52.63 49.96
C ASN A 495 -16.00 -52.33 51.26
N THR A 496 -16.18 -53.32 52.13
CA THR A 496 -16.87 -53.15 53.43
C THR A 496 -15.99 -52.42 54.46
N LEU A 497 -14.66 -52.56 54.36
CA LEU A 497 -13.69 -51.86 55.21
C LEU A 497 -13.52 -50.35 54.89
N GLN A 498 -13.84 -49.90 53.67
CA GLN A 498 -13.83 -48.46 53.33
C GLN A 498 -15.14 -47.72 53.65
N VAL A 499 -16.26 -48.44 53.86
CA VAL A 499 -17.53 -47.82 54.28
C VAL A 499 -17.61 -47.66 55.80
N THR A 500 -16.84 -48.44 56.57
CA THR A 500 -16.91 -48.42 58.05
C THR A 500 -16.01 -47.36 58.70
N SER A 501 -15.17 -46.65 57.93
CA SER A 501 -14.31 -45.56 58.41
C SER A 501 -14.92 -44.14 58.24
N LYS A 502 -16.21 -44.03 57.87
CA LYS A 502 -16.94 -42.75 57.81
C LYS A 502 -18.24 -42.69 58.64
N ILE A 503 -18.45 -43.60 59.60
CA ILE A 503 -19.65 -43.61 60.47
C ILE A 503 -19.28 -43.46 61.96
N ASN A 504 -18.18 -42.78 62.30
CA ASN A 504 -17.90 -42.45 63.70
C ASN A 504 -17.19 -41.10 63.86
N GLN A 505 -17.91 -40.02 63.55
CA GLN A 505 -17.66 -38.69 64.10
C GLN A 505 -18.94 -37.84 63.99
N GLN A 506 -19.98 -38.22 64.74
CA GLN A 506 -21.07 -37.31 65.09
C GLN A 506 -21.65 -37.74 66.43
N GLY A 507 -21.33 -36.99 67.50
CA GLY A 507 -21.92 -37.17 68.82
C GLY A 507 -21.26 -36.34 69.92
N SER A 508 -21.94 -35.27 70.33
CA SER A 508 -21.62 -34.27 71.37
C SER A 508 -20.73 -33.10 70.89
N SER A 509 -21.08 -31.82 71.03
CA SER A 509 -22.18 -31.18 71.75
C SER A 509 -22.31 -29.72 71.30
N PHE A 510 -23.56 -29.26 71.18
CA PHE A 510 -24.09 -27.95 71.53
C PHE A 510 -23.32 -26.65 71.21
N ALA A 511 -24.04 -25.82 70.44
CA ALA A 511 -24.27 -24.39 70.61
C ALA A 511 -23.34 -23.35 69.95
N SER A 512 -24.00 -22.53 69.13
CA SER A 512 -23.96 -21.05 69.14
C SER A 512 -22.90 -20.32 68.31
N ASN A 513 -23.42 -19.57 67.32
CA ASN A 513 -22.98 -18.24 66.82
C ASN A 513 -21.60 -18.18 66.13
N GLN A 514 -21.28 -17.29 65.19
CA GLN A 514 -21.92 -16.24 64.41
C GLN A 514 -20.82 -15.81 63.41
N HIS A 515 -21.24 -15.34 62.22
CA HIS A 515 -20.64 -14.24 61.43
C HIS A 515 -19.20 -14.29 60.86
N HIS A 516 -19.16 -13.88 59.58
CA HIS A 516 -18.22 -12.94 58.92
C HIS A 516 -16.73 -13.34 58.87
N ASP A 517 -15.93 -12.99 57.88
CA ASP A 517 -16.04 -12.42 56.53
C ASP A 517 -14.59 -12.47 56.00
N HIS A 518 -14.40 -12.31 54.68
CA HIS A 518 -13.20 -11.71 54.09
C HIS A 518 -11.82 -12.41 54.31
N ASN A 519 -10.80 -12.28 53.48
CA ASN A 519 -10.54 -11.79 52.13
C ASN A 519 -9.06 -12.15 51.88
N LYS A 520 -8.68 -12.22 50.61
CA LYS A 520 -7.42 -11.68 50.07
C LYS A 520 -6.07 -12.37 50.31
N ASP A 521 -5.39 -12.43 49.15
CA ASP A 521 -3.97 -12.12 48.91
C ASP A 521 -2.95 -13.16 49.40
N ALA A 522 -1.82 -13.42 48.75
CA ALA A 522 -1.27 -13.11 47.44
C ALA A 522 0.09 -13.84 47.36
N HIS A 523 0.71 -13.79 46.17
CA HIS A 523 2.17 -13.87 45.93
C HIS A 523 2.89 -15.23 45.97
N HIS A 524 3.39 -15.64 44.78
CA HIS A 524 4.80 -15.68 44.32
C HIS A 524 5.54 -16.95 44.78
N GLY A 525 6.05 -17.79 43.88
CA GLY A 525 7.20 -17.54 42.98
C GLY A 525 8.46 -17.90 43.78
N GLU A 526 9.41 -18.76 43.42
CA GLU A 526 10.08 -19.23 42.21
C GLU A 526 10.78 -20.56 42.61
N LEU A 527 10.95 -21.62 41.81
CA LEU A 527 11.74 -21.84 40.58
C LEU A 527 13.16 -22.38 40.86
N GLU A 528 13.35 -23.68 40.58
CA GLU A 528 14.58 -24.45 40.31
C GLU A 528 14.10 -25.86 39.89
N SER A 529 14.71 -26.69 39.06
CA SER A 529 15.67 -26.66 37.97
C SER A 529 15.64 -28.09 37.34
N CYS A 530 16.21 -28.27 36.15
CA CYS A 530 16.81 -29.53 35.65
C CYS A 530 15.97 -30.70 35.06
N THR A 531 16.13 -30.85 33.74
CA THR A 531 16.62 -32.03 32.96
C THR A 531 15.93 -33.41 32.94
N GLY A 532 15.76 -33.95 31.71
CA GLY A 532 16.07 -35.34 31.31
C GLY A 532 14.87 -36.30 31.14
N SER A 533 14.57 -36.77 29.91
CA SER A 533 15.00 -38.07 29.33
C SER A 533 14.01 -39.22 29.65
N LYS A 534 13.61 -40.21 28.82
CA LYS A 534 13.85 -40.66 27.43
C LYS A 534 12.73 -41.69 27.06
N ASN A 535 12.44 -41.78 25.75
CA ASN A 535 11.97 -42.84 24.83
C ASN A 535 11.57 -44.27 25.25
N SER A 536 10.74 -44.89 24.38
CA SER A 536 11.01 -46.23 23.82
C SER A 536 10.49 -46.40 22.38
N THR A 537 11.33 -46.98 21.52
CA THR A 537 11.22 -47.35 20.09
C THR A 537 10.79 -48.80 19.88
N HIS A 538 10.38 -49.19 18.66
CA HIS A 538 10.84 -50.45 18.02
C HIS A 538 10.93 -50.34 16.48
N ASN A 539 11.92 -51.06 15.95
CA ASN A 539 12.53 -51.05 14.61
C ASN A 539 12.01 -52.17 13.67
N LEU A 540 12.35 -52.07 12.37
CA LEU A 540 13.07 -53.06 11.51
C LEU A 540 12.88 -52.69 10.01
N SER A 541 13.89 -52.15 9.31
CA SER A 541 14.89 -52.79 8.38
C SER A 541 14.26 -53.62 7.23
N SER A 542 14.65 -53.53 5.95
CA SER A 542 16.02 -53.61 5.41
C SER A 542 16.15 -53.25 3.91
N LEU A 543 17.40 -52.91 3.53
CA LEU A 543 18.15 -53.03 2.25
C LEU A 543 17.53 -52.65 0.88
N SER A 544 18.21 -51.73 0.17
CA SER A 544 18.10 -51.54 -1.29
C SER A 544 19.48 -51.47 -1.95
N GLY A 545 19.67 -52.29 -2.99
CA GLY A 545 20.74 -52.18 -3.98
C GLY A 545 20.18 -52.18 -5.40
N SER A 546 20.62 -51.20 -6.19
CA SER A 546 20.70 -51.11 -7.67
C SER A 546 19.87 -52.06 -8.56
N HIS A 547 19.00 -51.52 -9.42
CA HIS A 547 19.17 -51.53 -10.89
C HIS A 547 17.95 -50.96 -11.64
N LYS A 548 18.24 -50.31 -12.77
CA LYS A 548 17.35 -49.83 -13.83
C LYS A 548 16.31 -50.87 -14.27
N SER A 549 15.04 -50.47 -14.46
CA SER A 549 14.25 -50.87 -15.63
C SER A 549 12.95 -50.06 -15.76
N LYS A 550 12.47 -50.04 -17.00
CA LYS A 550 11.40 -49.25 -17.62
C LYS A 550 10.06 -49.35 -16.89
N GLN A 551 9.44 -48.19 -16.68
CA GLN A 551 8.09 -48.05 -16.16
C GLN A 551 7.11 -48.05 -17.34
N GLN A 552 6.37 -49.15 -17.45
CA GLN A 552 5.21 -49.31 -18.32
C GLN A 552 3.95 -49.24 -17.44
N GLU A 553 2.93 -48.60 -17.97
CA GLU A 553 1.67 -48.20 -17.34
C GLU A 553 0.94 -49.34 -16.62
N MET A 554 0.31 -49.02 -15.47
CA MET A 554 -1.09 -49.39 -15.21
C MET A 554 -1.64 -48.71 -13.93
N GLY A 555 -2.68 -47.88 -14.12
CA GLY A 555 -3.92 -47.87 -13.32
C GLY A 555 -3.87 -47.47 -11.85
N GLY A 556 -3.84 -46.16 -11.56
CA GLY A 556 -4.13 -45.60 -10.22
C GLY A 556 -5.41 -44.76 -10.22
N LEU A 557 -6.52 -45.37 -9.80
CA LEU A 557 -7.89 -44.85 -9.81
C LEU A 557 -8.17 -43.90 -8.62
N PHE A 558 -7.30 -42.92 -8.33
CA PHE A 558 -7.58 -41.84 -7.37
C PHE A 558 -6.70 -40.62 -7.69
N LYS A 559 -7.14 -39.80 -8.63
CA LYS A 559 -6.57 -38.46 -8.86
C LYS A 559 -7.67 -37.51 -9.34
N LEU A 560 -8.64 -37.26 -8.46
CA LEU A 560 -9.55 -36.12 -8.63
C LEU A 560 -8.85 -34.88 -8.05
N GLY A 561 -8.67 -33.84 -8.86
CA GLY A 561 -8.76 -32.48 -8.32
C GLY A 561 -7.76 -31.41 -8.76
N LEU A 562 -6.76 -31.67 -9.60
CA LEU A 562 -5.92 -30.60 -10.18
C LEU A 562 -5.59 -30.95 -11.63
N PHE A 563 -6.31 -30.32 -12.56
CA PHE A 563 -5.93 -30.28 -13.96
C PHE A 563 -5.20 -28.96 -14.20
N GLU A 564 -3.92 -29.04 -14.59
CA GLU A 564 -3.25 -27.90 -15.22
C GLU A 564 -3.99 -27.60 -16.52
N LYS A 565 -4.51 -26.37 -16.61
CA LYS A 565 -5.13 -25.87 -17.82
C LYS A 565 -4.15 -24.91 -18.46
N ASP A 566 -3.57 -25.32 -19.59
CA ASP A 566 -2.74 -24.45 -20.39
C ASP A 566 -3.54 -23.21 -20.78
N THR A 567 -3.16 -22.07 -20.20
CA THR A 567 -3.81 -20.79 -20.41
C THR A 567 -2.91 -19.94 -21.28
N SER A 568 -3.30 -19.76 -22.53
CA SER A 568 -2.64 -18.84 -23.46
C SER A 568 -3.20 -17.44 -23.25
N VAL A 569 -2.35 -16.53 -22.74
CA VAL A 569 -2.68 -15.10 -22.66
C VAL A 569 -2.31 -14.46 -23.99
N VAL A 570 -3.31 -14.08 -24.78
CA VAL A 570 -3.11 -13.31 -26.01
C VAL A 570 -3.12 -11.83 -25.65
N ASN A 571 -1.95 -11.19 -25.69
CA ASN A 571 -1.84 -9.74 -25.58
C ASN A 571 -2.07 -9.11 -26.96
N VAL A 572 -3.29 -8.65 -27.22
CA VAL A 572 -3.62 -7.92 -28.45
C VAL A 572 -3.33 -6.43 -28.23
N LYS A 573 -2.18 -5.97 -28.71
CA LYS A 573 -1.86 -4.54 -28.78
C LYS A 573 -2.45 -3.96 -30.06
N LEU A 574 -3.61 -3.32 -29.96
CA LEU A 574 -4.21 -2.56 -31.06
C LEU A 574 -3.47 -1.23 -31.22
N ILE A 575 -2.50 -1.19 -32.13
CA ILE A 575 -1.83 0.05 -32.54
C ILE A 575 -2.69 0.70 -33.62
N GLY A 576 -3.23 1.89 -33.36
CA GLY A 576 -3.95 2.70 -34.37
C GLY A 576 -5.48 2.81 -34.21
N MET A 577 -6.09 2.28 -33.14
CA MET A 577 -7.54 2.43 -32.89
C MET A 577 -7.95 3.65 -32.03
N CYS A 578 -7.01 4.53 -31.66
CA CYS A 578 -7.32 5.80 -30.97
C CYS A 578 -7.34 7.02 -31.89
N GLN A 579 -7.35 6.85 -33.21
CA GLN A 579 -7.60 7.94 -34.15
C GLN A 579 -9.00 7.82 -34.72
N HIS A 580 -10.00 7.97 -33.84
CA HIS A 580 -11.34 8.31 -34.28
C HIS A 580 -11.50 9.81 -34.15
N ASP A 581 -11.18 10.48 -35.26
CA ASP A 581 -11.59 11.84 -35.59
C ASP A 581 -13.12 11.92 -35.58
N TYR A 582 -13.68 12.10 -34.39
CA TYR A 582 -15.01 12.69 -34.22
C TYR A 582 -14.84 14.16 -33.86
N PHE A 583 -14.44 14.97 -34.85
CA PHE A 583 -14.88 16.36 -34.91
C PHE A 583 -15.91 16.48 -36.03
N ARG A 584 -17.15 16.20 -35.64
CA ARG A 584 -18.36 16.50 -36.39
C ARG A 584 -18.69 17.96 -36.08
N ASN A 585 -18.71 18.77 -37.14
CA ASN A 585 -19.32 20.10 -37.27
C ASN A 585 -20.10 20.60 -36.04
N TYR A 586 -19.56 21.62 -35.36
CA TYR A 586 -20.28 22.78 -34.85
C TYR A 586 -19.35 23.98 -34.80
#